data_AF-A0A653F731-F1
#
_entry.id   AF-A0A653F731-F1
#
_cell.length_a   1.000
_cell.length_b   1.000
_cell.length_c   1.000
_cell.angle_alpha   90.00
_cell.angle_beta   90.00
_cell.angle_gamma   90.00
#
_symmetry.space_group_name_H-M   'P 1'
#
loop_
_entity.id
_entity.type
_entity.pdbx_description
1 polymer ?
#
loop_
_entity_poly.entity_id
_entity_poly.type
_entity_poly.pdbx_seq_one_letter_code
_entity_poly.pdbx_strand_id
1 'polypeptide(L)'
;MPDILSPSRLTHIVDVGASRRCGDWPYASMLGAGLCFVTGFEPGREALLELQTKSGPNERYLPFALGDGSSQTLKVCPAPGAMTSLLEPDALTQGLFSLFDRFGRVIERVPLDTQRLDDIREIEHLDLLKIDIQGGELTVFQNGRSKLAEAVAIQTEVSFITVYQDQPPFGEVDLELRRQGFVPHCIPGDVKKWVIGDFAVGDPFRPLNQILETDIVYVRDFVHPDGMTDEQLKQLAMIAHYCYGSFDLALRCVRLLEDRHAVDAGSSRRYLQLCKRTVGYKRAIWWAQYGAARLKYRLRTRANPVASADGPT
;
A
#
# COMPACT_ATOMS: atom_id res chain seq x y z
N MET A 1 14.49 15.80 0.58
CA MET A 1 13.38 15.44 1.49
C MET A 1 13.90 15.05 2.86
N PRO A 2 14.92 14.17 2.99
CA PRO A 2 15.54 13.86 4.29
C PRO A 2 15.98 15.10 5.07
N ASP A 3 16.68 16.05 4.44
CA ASP A 3 17.15 17.30 5.10
C ASP A 3 16.03 18.28 5.55
N ILE A 4 14.78 18.00 5.16
CA ILE A 4 13.62 18.80 5.58
C ILE A 4 12.94 18.12 6.78
N LEU A 5 12.83 16.80 6.74
CA LEU A 5 12.08 16.03 7.73
C LEU A 5 12.94 15.53 8.89
N SER A 6 14.21 15.23 8.63
CA SER A 6 15.14 14.56 9.54
C SER A 6 14.45 13.43 10.33
N PRO A 7 13.97 12.36 9.67
CA PRO A 7 13.45 11.18 10.36
C PRO A 7 14.49 10.62 11.32
N SER A 8 14.05 10.16 12.49
CA SER A 8 14.97 9.63 13.52
C SER A 8 15.57 8.26 13.15
N ARG A 9 14.93 7.57 12.20
CA ARG A 9 15.34 6.26 11.68
C ARG A 9 15.03 6.12 10.19
N LEU A 10 15.60 5.10 9.56
CA LEU A 10 15.21 4.70 8.20
C LEU A 10 13.73 4.31 8.17
N THR A 11 13.10 4.50 7.00
CA THR A 11 11.76 3.97 6.74
C THR A 11 11.85 2.45 6.75
N HIS A 12 11.07 1.78 7.61
CA HIS A 12 11.03 0.32 7.66
C HIS A 12 9.87 -0.18 6.81
N ILE A 13 10.21 -0.98 5.81
CA ILE A 13 9.28 -1.59 4.88
C ILE A 13 9.18 -3.07 5.17
N VAL A 14 7.95 -3.55 5.28
CA VAL A 14 7.63 -4.97 5.37
C VAL A 14 7.01 -5.39 4.04
N ASP A 15 7.65 -6.34 3.34
CA ASP A 15 7.18 -6.87 2.05
C ASP A 15 6.76 -8.33 2.21
N VAL A 16 5.47 -8.61 2.15
CA VAL A 16 4.90 -9.95 2.30
C VAL A 16 4.52 -10.46 0.91
N GLY A 17 5.12 -11.58 0.50
CA GLY A 17 5.11 -11.99 -0.90
C GLY A 17 6.16 -11.23 -1.70
N ALA A 18 7.41 -11.27 -1.23
CA ALA A 18 8.49 -10.38 -1.71
C ALA A 18 9.09 -10.75 -3.08
N SER A 19 8.57 -11.79 -3.74
CA SER A 19 9.05 -12.24 -5.04
C SER A 19 9.12 -11.10 -6.06
N ARG A 20 10.25 -10.97 -6.76
CA ARG A 20 10.47 -9.98 -7.84
C ARG A 20 9.68 -10.27 -9.11
N ARG A 21 8.89 -11.36 -9.14
CA ARG A 21 8.16 -11.79 -10.34
C ARG A 21 6.90 -10.96 -10.61
N CYS A 22 6.43 -10.14 -9.66
CA CYS A 22 5.25 -9.27 -9.79
C CYS A 22 5.54 -7.79 -10.17
N GLY A 23 6.75 -7.45 -10.63
CA GLY A 23 7.08 -6.10 -11.11
C GLY A 23 8.05 -5.33 -10.21
N ASP A 24 8.22 -4.03 -10.49
CA ASP A 24 9.13 -3.17 -9.73
C ASP A 24 8.53 -2.82 -8.36
N TRP A 25 9.37 -2.90 -7.32
CA TRP A 25 8.93 -2.55 -5.97
C TRP A 25 8.62 -1.06 -5.85
N PRO A 26 7.50 -0.67 -5.20
CA PRO A 26 7.13 0.74 -5.03
C PRO A 26 8.19 1.54 -4.27
N TYR A 27 9.01 0.87 -3.47
CA TYR A 27 10.07 1.48 -2.66
C TYR A 27 11.48 1.34 -3.24
N ALA A 28 11.64 0.83 -4.47
CA ALA A 28 12.95 0.61 -5.08
C ALA A 28 13.83 1.88 -5.09
N SER A 29 13.22 3.05 -5.30
CA SER A 29 13.91 4.34 -5.28
C SER A 29 14.45 4.72 -3.89
N MET A 30 13.69 4.43 -2.83
CA MET A 30 14.13 4.64 -1.43
C MET A 30 15.25 3.68 -1.07
N LEU A 31 15.11 2.41 -1.46
CA LEU A 31 16.10 1.38 -1.19
C LEU A 31 17.43 1.70 -1.86
N GLY A 32 17.41 2.04 -3.15
CA GLY A 32 18.61 2.45 -3.89
C GLY A 32 19.27 3.71 -3.36
N ALA A 33 18.51 4.59 -2.70
CA ALA A 33 19.01 5.79 -2.05
C ALA A 33 19.46 5.56 -0.58
N GLY A 34 19.35 4.34 -0.06
CA GLY A 34 19.68 4.03 1.34
C GLY A 34 18.73 4.68 2.36
N LEU A 35 17.50 5.01 1.95
CA LEU A 35 16.51 5.72 2.78
C LEU A 35 15.53 4.79 3.51
N CYS A 36 15.54 3.50 3.18
CA CYS A 36 14.70 2.50 3.82
C CYS A 36 15.47 1.22 4.16
N PHE A 37 14.90 0.45 5.07
CA PHE A 37 15.27 -0.92 5.38
C PHE A 37 14.09 -1.84 5.04
N VAL A 38 14.36 -2.97 4.39
CA VAL A 38 13.32 -3.92 3.94
C VAL A 38 13.42 -5.22 4.73
N THR A 39 12.31 -5.66 5.30
CA THR A 39 12.12 -7.04 5.80
C THR A 39 11.09 -7.73 4.92
N GLY A 40 11.55 -8.61 4.04
CA GLY A 40 10.72 -9.36 3.10
C GLY A 40 10.42 -10.78 3.56
N PHE A 41 9.26 -11.31 3.16
CA PHE A 41 8.78 -12.66 3.46
C PHE A 41 8.50 -13.41 2.17
N GLU A 42 9.15 -14.56 2.00
CA GLU A 42 9.01 -15.43 0.83
C GLU A 42 9.20 -16.89 1.27
N PRO A 43 8.13 -17.69 1.39
CA PRO A 43 8.24 -19.11 1.77
C PRO A 43 8.75 -20.00 0.62
N GLY A 44 8.65 -19.54 -0.64
CA GLY A 44 9.11 -20.27 -1.81
C GLY A 44 10.63 -20.33 -1.88
N ARG A 45 11.20 -21.53 -1.70
CA ARG A 45 12.66 -21.73 -1.61
C ARG A 45 13.45 -21.06 -2.74
N GLU A 46 13.06 -21.27 -4.00
CA GLU A 46 13.81 -20.70 -5.14
C GLU A 46 13.76 -19.17 -5.16
N ALA A 47 12.57 -18.58 -4.93
CA ALA A 47 12.39 -17.13 -4.90
C ALA A 47 13.14 -16.50 -3.71
N LEU A 48 13.11 -17.15 -2.55
CA LEU A 48 13.87 -16.72 -1.38
C LEU A 48 15.38 -16.73 -1.63
N LEU A 49 15.92 -17.81 -2.23
CA LEU A 49 17.34 -17.88 -2.57
C LEU A 49 17.74 -16.75 -3.54
N GLU A 50 16.89 -16.43 -4.51
CA GLU A 50 17.14 -15.31 -5.43
C GLU A 50 17.20 -13.98 -4.68
N LEU A 51 16.24 -13.72 -3.79
CA LEU A 51 16.20 -12.51 -2.97
C LEU A 51 17.43 -12.38 -2.07
N GLN A 52 17.81 -13.46 -1.37
CA GLN A 52 18.98 -13.49 -0.49
C GLN A 52 20.30 -13.33 -1.25
N THR A 53 20.38 -13.84 -2.48
CA THR A 53 21.59 -13.66 -3.31
C THR A 53 21.75 -12.22 -3.80
N LYS A 54 20.64 -11.50 -3.99
CA LYS A 54 20.61 -10.13 -4.53
C LYS A 54 20.46 -9.05 -3.45
N SER A 55 20.31 -9.43 -2.18
CA SER A 55 20.04 -8.50 -1.08
C SER A 55 21.25 -7.60 -0.79
N GLY A 56 21.01 -6.30 -0.65
CA GLY A 56 21.96 -5.32 -0.14
C GLY A 56 22.00 -5.24 1.40
N PRO A 57 22.77 -4.30 1.96
CA PRO A 57 22.95 -4.16 3.42
C PRO A 57 21.68 -3.73 4.17
N ASN A 58 20.71 -3.14 3.47
CA ASN A 58 19.45 -2.65 4.05
C ASN A 58 18.27 -3.59 3.74
N GLU A 59 18.54 -4.86 3.47
CA GLU A 59 17.54 -5.85 3.12
C GLU A 59 17.73 -7.12 3.94
N ARG A 60 16.61 -7.75 4.33
CA ARG A 60 16.57 -9.06 4.96
C ARG A 60 15.36 -9.81 4.45
N TYR A 61 15.55 -11.07 4.05
CA TYR A 61 14.48 -11.93 3.54
C TYR A 61 14.34 -13.19 4.38
N LEU A 62 13.11 -13.46 4.85
CA LEU A 62 12.75 -14.52 5.78
C LEU A 62 11.87 -15.58 5.08
N PRO A 63 12.02 -16.87 5.43
CA PRO A 63 11.30 -17.98 4.80
C PRO A 63 9.86 -18.16 5.31
N PHE A 64 9.27 -17.16 5.98
CA PHE A 64 8.00 -17.34 6.67
C PHE A 64 6.81 -17.05 5.74
N ALA A 65 5.76 -17.86 5.85
CA ALA A 65 4.43 -17.51 5.36
C ALA A 65 3.68 -16.78 6.48
N LEU A 66 3.05 -15.65 6.18
CA LEU A 66 2.25 -14.93 7.18
C LEU A 66 0.79 -15.34 7.12
N GLY A 67 0.15 -15.41 8.28
CA GLY A 67 -1.24 -15.86 8.43
C GLY A 67 -1.74 -15.69 9.87
N ASP A 68 -2.52 -16.66 10.34
CA ASP A 68 -3.10 -16.67 11.70
C ASP A 68 -2.24 -17.43 12.73
N GLY A 69 -1.12 -18.01 12.31
CA GLY A 69 -0.24 -18.81 13.19
C GLY A 69 -0.55 -20.31 13.15
N SER A 70 -1.54 -20.74 12.37
CA SER A 70 -1.86 -22.17 12.23
C SER A 70 -0.99 -22.86 11.17
N SER A 71 -0.91 -24.19 11.27
CA SER A 71 -0.45 -25.03 10.18
C SER A 71 -1.44 -24.96 9.02
N GLN A 72 -0.93 -24.78 7.81
CA GLN A 72 -1.68 -24.63 6.57
C GLN A 72 -1.02 -25.44 5.44
N THR A 73 -1.70 -25.56 4.31
CA THR A 73 -1.11 -26.13 3.09
C THR A 73 -1.03 -25.04 2.03
N LEU A 74 0.16 -24.77 1.49
CA LEU A 74 0.37 -23.92 0.33
C LEU A 74 0.04 -24.67 -0.96
N LYS A 75 -0.80 -24.07 -1.81
CA LYS A 75 -1.22 -24.62 -3.10
C LYS A 75 -0.35 -23.96 -4.16
N VAL A 76 0.72 -24.65 -4.55
CA VAL A 76 1.71 -24.13 -5.49
C VAL A 76 1.19 -24.26 -6.91
N CYS A 77 1.25 -23.17 -7.66
CA CYS A 77 0.82 -23.07 -9.05
C CYS A 77 2.02 -22.89 -10.01
N PRO A 78 1.92 -23.26 -11.31
CA PRO A 78 3.02 -23.23 -12.27
C PRO A 78 3.69 -21.88 -12.40
N ALA A 79 5.02 -21.88 -12.52
CA ALA A 79 5.83 -20.70 -12.84
C ALA A 79 5.29 -19.95 -14.09
N PRO A 80 5.18 -18.62 -14.06
CA PRO A 80 5.70 -17.72 -13.01
C PRO A 80 4.80 -17.58 -11.77
N GLY A 81 4.07 -18.63 -11.34
CA GLY A 81 3.69 -18.87 -9.95
C GLY A 81 2.64 -17.93 -9.38
N ALA A 82 2.11 -17.03 -10.23
CA ALA A 82 1.34 -15.85 -9.86
C ALA A 82 0.04 -16.13 -9.10
N MET A 83 -0.39 -17.40 -9.01
CA MET A 83 -1.61 -17.81 -8.33
C MET A 83 -1.36 -18.74 -7.13
N THR A 84 -0.13 -18.83 -6.65
CA THR A 84 0.20 -19.64 -5.45
C THR A 84 -0.42 -18.99 -4.22
N SER A 85 -1.24 -19.74 -3.48
CA SER A 85 -1.99 -19.23 -2.33
C SER A 85 -2.12 -20.28 -1.23
N LEU A 86 -2.42 -19.84 -0.01
CA LEU A 86 -2.91 -20.71 1.06
C LEU A 86 -4.38 -21.11 0.84
N LEU A 87 -5.12 -20.41 -0.03
CA LEU A 87 -6.50 -20.73 -0.37
C LEU A 87 -6.57 -21.74 -1.52
N GLU A 88 -7.65 -22.52 -1.56
CA GLU A 88 -7.91 -23.41 -2.69
C GLU A 88 -8.41 -22.59 -3.89
N PRO A 89 -7.89 -22.82 -5.12
CA PRO A 89 -8.50 -22.29 -6.34
C PRO A 89 -10.00 -22.60 -6.44
N ASP A 90 -10.81 -21.60 -6.81
CA ASP A 90 -12.22 -21.80 -7.10
C ASP A 90 -12.39 -22.21 -8.57
N ALA A 91 -12.58 -23.50 -8.83
CA ALA A 91 -12.66 -24.03 -10.20
C ALA A 91 -13.80 -23.42 -11.03
N LEU A 92 -14.90 -23.01 -10.39
CA LEU A 92 -16.04 -22.41 -11.09
C LEU A 92 -15.70 -21.00 -11.53
N THR A 93 -15.19 -20.17 -10.63
CA THR A 93 -14.88 -18.77 -10.92
C THR A 93 -13.64 -18.65 -11.80
N GLN A 94 -12.61 -19.46 -11.55
CA GLN A 94 -11.44 -19.52 -12.43
C GLN A 94 -11.80 -20.02 -13.83
N GLY A 95 -12.72 -20.98 -13.95
CA GLY A 95 -13.21 -21.44 -15.25
C GLY A 95 -13.95 -20.38 -16.08
N LEU A 96 -14.34 -19.25 -15.47
CA LEU A 96 -14.94 -18.12 -16.18
C LEU A 96 -13.90 -17.17 -16.78
N PHE A 97 -12.62 -17.26 -16.43
CA PHE A 97 -11.60 -16.33 -16.88
C PHE A 97 -10.57 -17.06 -17.75
N SER A 98 -10.29 -16.49 -18.93
CA SER A 98 -9.34 -17.09 -19.87
C SER A 98 -7.98 -17.33 -19.20
N LEU A 99 -7.35 -18.47 -19.46
CA LEU A 99 -6.00 -18.86 -19.00
C LEU A 99 -5.86 -19.23 -17.51
N PHE A 100 -6.91 -19.06 -16.70
CA PHE A 100 -6.86 -19.43 -15.29
C PHE A 100 -6.76 -20.95 -15.08
N ASP A 101 -7.26 -21.75 -16.02
CA ASP A 101 -7.04 -23.20 -16.10
C ASP A 101 -5.56 -23.59 -16.19
N ARG A 102 -4.74 -22.73 -16.81
CA ARG A 102 -3.29 -22.90 -16.93
C ARG A 102 -2.54 -22.34 -15.71
N PHE A 103 -2.92 -21.17 -15.23
CA PHE A 103 -2.19 -20.46 -14.17
C PHE A 103 -2.61 -20.87 -12.76
N GLY A 104 -3.87 -21.22 -12.54
CA GLY A 104 -4.44 -21.58 -11.23
C GLY A 104 -4.42 -23.08 -10.93
N ARG A 105 -3.84 -23.91 -11.81
CA ARG A 105 -3.73 -25.35 -11.58
C ARG A 105 -2.72 -25.64 -10.47
N VAL A 106 -3.17 -26.25 -9.37
CA VAL A 106 -2.27 -26.73 -8.31
C VAL A 106 -1.37 -27.84 -8.84
N ILE A 107 -0.05 -27.65 -8.78
CA ILE A 107 0.96 -28.64 -9.18
C ILE A 107 1.68 -29.29 -7.99
N GLU A 108 1.67 -28.63 -6.83
CA GLU A 108 2.28 -29.13 -5.60
C GLU A 108 1.51 -28.61 -4.38
N ARG A 109 1.50 -29.40 -3.30
CA ARG A 109 0.88 -29.06 -2.02
C ARG A 109 1.94 -29.15 -0.93
N VAL A 110 2.31 -28.01 -0.36
CA VAL A 110 3.40 -27.93 0.63
C VAL A 110 2.80 -27.61 2.00
N PRO A 111 2.87 -28.52 2.99
CA PRO A 111 2.49 -28.19 4.36
C PRO A 111 3.50 -27.18 4.92
N LEU A 112 3.00 -26.15 5.58
CA LEU A 112 3.81 -25.13 6.25
C LEU A 112 3.11 -24.58 7.49
N ASP A 113 3.87 -24.00 8.40
CA ASP A 113 3.33 -23.24 9.52
C ASP A 113 3.32 -21.76 9.16
N THR A 114 2.17 -21.11 9.35
CA THR A 114 2.08 -19.67 9.19
C THR A 114 2.52 -18.96 10.47
N GLN A 115 2.90 -17.68 10.36
CA GLN A 115 3.19 -16.84 11.51
C GLN A 115 2.29 -15.60 11.49
N ARG A 116 1.83 -15.18 12.67
CA ARG A 116 1.10 -13.92 12.82
C ARG A 116 2.09 -12.78 12.63
N LEU A 117 1.68 -11.74 11.89
CA LEU A 117 2.52 -10.56 11.68
C LEU A 117 2.95 -9.96 13.03
N ASP A 118 2.06 -9.92 14.02
CA ASP A 118 2.36 -9.41 15.37
C ASP A 118 3.48 -10.17 16.10
N ASP A 119 3.69 -11.45 15.78
CA ASP A 119 4.63 -12.33 16.50
C ASP A 119 6.05 -12.30 15.89
N ILE A 120 6.25 -11.64 14.74
CA ILE A 120 7.56 -11.56 14.08
C ILE A 120 8.49 -10.59 14.82
N ARG A 121 9.55 -11.12 15.44
CA ARG A 121 10.49 -10.34 16.26
C ARG A 121 11.46 -9.52 15.43
N GLU A 122 11.73 -9.95 14.21
CA GLU A 122 12.62 -9.30 13.26
C GLU A 122 12.09 -7.94 12.80
N ILE A 123 10.78 -7.71 12.91
CA ILE A 123 10.15 -6.42 12.58
C ILE A 123 10.14 -5.55 13.84
N GLU A 124 11.15 -4.69 13.98
CA GLU A 124 11.22 -3.70 15.06
C GLU A 124 10.29 -2.51 14.80
N HIS A 125 10.22 -2.06 13.54
CA HIS A 125 9.38 -0.98 13.09
C HIS A 125 8.61 -1.38 11.83
N LEU A 126 7.45 -0.77 11.59
CA LEU A 126 6.69 -0.96 10.36
C LEU A 126 6.07 0.37 9.94
N ASP A 127 6.56 0.97 8.85
CA ASP A 127 5.99 2.20 8.27
C ASP A 127 5.15 1.91 7.03
N LEU A 128 5.64 1.04 6.15
CA LEU A 128 4.95 0.58 4.95
C LEU A 128 4.85 -0.94 4.96
N LEU A 129 3.62 -1.46 4.92
CA LEU A 129 3.38 -2.86 4.55
C LEU A 129 3.05 -2.91 3.05
N LYS A 130 3.84 -3.63 2.26
CA LYS A 130 3.42 -4.11 0.95
C LYS A 130 3.07 -5.59 1.11
N ILE A 131 1.89 -5.99 0.65
CA ILE A 131 1.41 -7.37 0.75
C ILE A 131 0.69 -7.78 -0.53
N ASP A 132 1.11 -8.93 -1.07
CA ASP A 132 0.47 -9.61 -2.18
C ASP A 132 0.73 -11.11 -1.98
N ILE A 133 -0.25 -11.80 -1.41
CA ILE A 133 -0.17 -13.24 -1.10
C ILE A 133 -1.42 -13.98 -1.59
N GLN A 134 -2.07 -13.43 -2.62
CA GLN A 134 -3.13 -14.07 -3.38
C GLN A 134 -4.30 -14.54 -2.51
N GLY A 135 -4.90 -13.62 -1.75
CA GLY A 135 -6.15 -13.83 -1.01
C GLY A 135 -6.00 -14.00 0.51
N GLY A 136 -4.77 -14.12 1.01
CA GLY A 136 -4.47 -14.24 2.45
C GLY A 136 -4.40 -12.91 3.21
N GLU A 137 -4.57 -11.78 2.52
CA GLU A 137 -4.28 -10.42 3.03
C GLU A 137 -5.09 -10.11 4.29
N LEU A 138 -6.40 -10.39 4.28
CA LEU A 138 -7.29 -10.10 5.41
C LEU A 138 -6.83 -10.79 6.70
N THR A 139 -6.43 -12.06 6.61
CA THR A 139 -5.96 -12.85 7.76
C THR A 139 -4.71 -12.23 8.36
N VAL A 140 -3.78 -11.76 7.52
CA VAL A 140 -2.56 -11.06 7.97
C VAL A 140 -2.91 -9.74 8.64
N PHE A 141 -3.85 -8.96 8.09
CA PHE A 141 -4.30 -7.70 8.72
C PHE A 141 -4.93 -7.93 10.10
N GLN A 142 -5.77 -8.96 10.23
CA GLN A 142 -6.43 -9.28 11.50
C GLN A 142 -5.45 -9.77 12.57
N ASN A 143 -4.36 -10.43 12.16
CA ASN A 143 -3.33 -10.97 13.04
C ASN A 143 -2.05 -10.09 13.12
N GLY A 144 -2.14 -8.88 12.60
CA GLY A 144 -1.05 -7.90 12.56
C GLY A 144 -1.41 -6.55 13.16
N ARG A 145 -2.56 -6.44 13.86
CA ARG A 145 -3.10 -5.15 14.32
C ARG A 145 -2.10 -4.38 15.19
N SER A 146 -1.33 -5.08 16.01
CA SER A 146 -0.40 -4.44 16.94
C SER A 146 0.78 -3.80 16.22
N LYS A 147 1.39 -4.49 15.24
CA LYS A 147 2.42 -3.89 14.37
C LYS A 147 1.85 -2.88 13.39
N LEU A 148 0.68 -3.15 12.84
CA LEU A 148 0.00 -2.25 11.90
C LEU A 148 -0.44 -0.94 12.55
N ALA A 149 -0.52 -0.85 13.88
CA ALA A 149 -0.75 0.42 14.57
C ALA A 149 0.38 1.45 14.32
N GLU A 150 1.62 0.99 14.10
CA GLU A 150 2.74 1.88 13.74
C GLU A 150 2.69 2.30 12.26
N ALA A 151 2.17 1.44 11.38
CA ALA A 151 2.17 1.68 9.94
C ALA A 151 1.51 3.01 9.57
N VAL A 152 2.05 3.63 8.52
CA VAL A 152 1.51 4.85 7.93
C VAL A 152 0.98 4.63 6.52
N ALA A 153 1.38 3.54 5.88
CA ALA A 153 0.88 3.12 4.59
C ALA A 153 0.79 1.59 4.47
N ILE A 154 -0.17 1.13 3.69
CA ILE A 154 -0.32 -0.26 3.28
C ILE A 154 -0.60 -0.28 1.78
N GLN A 155 0.18 -1.02 1.01
CA GLN A 155 -0.18 -1.40 -0.35
C GLN A 155 -0.58 -2.86 -0.36
N THR A 156 -1.79 -3.14 -0.85
CA THR A 156 -2.35 -4.48 -0.91
C THR A 156 -3.03 -4.70 -2.25
N GLU A 157 -2.95 -5.91 -2.78
CA GLU A 157 -3.86 -6.34 -3.83
C GLU A 157 -5.25 -6.63 -3.22
N VAL A 158 -6.31 -6.26 -3.95
CA VAL A 158 -7.69 -6.55 -3.58
C VAL A 158 -8.44 -7.13 -4.78
N SER A 159 -9.29 -8.12 -4.52
CA SER A 159 -10.08 -8.77 -5.56
C SER A 159 -11.52 -8.24 -5.57
N PHE A 160 -11.97 -7.79 -6.74
CA PHE A 160 -13.37 -7.45 -7.02
C PHE A 160 -14.20 -8.69 -7.30
N ILE A 161 -13.59 -9.69 -7.94
CA ILE A 161 -14.13 -11.04 -8.13
C ILE A 161 -13.14 -12.02 -7.51
N THR A 162 -13.63 -12.85 -6.60
CA THR A 162 -12.83 -13.81 -5.83
C THR A 162 -12.53 -15.04 -6.66
N VAL A 163 -11.25 -15.37 -6.85
CA VAL A 163 -10.79 -16.51 -7.67
C VAL A 163 -10.30 -17.70 -6.84
N TYR A 164 -10.36 -17.57 -5.52
CA TYR A 164 -10.13 -18.66 -4.56
C TYR A 164 -11.37 -18.89 -3.71
N GLN A 165 -11.51 -20.11 -3.19
CA GLN A 165 -12.55 -20.48 -2.25
C GLN A 165 -12.36 -19.70 -0.95
N ASP A 166 -13.47 -19.14 -0.45
CA ASP A 166 -13.53 -18.33 0.78
C ASP A 166 -12.58 -17.11 0.79
N GLN A 167 -12.16 -16.64 -0.40
CA GLN A 167 -11.36 -15.44 -0.52
C GLN A 167 -12.16 -14.21 -0.08
N PRO A 168 -11.62 -13.35 0.78
CA PRO A 168 -12.27 -12.09 1.13
C PRO A 168 -12.34 -11.15 -0.08
N PRO A 169 -13.52 -10.60 -0.42
CA PRO A 169 -13.64 -9.60 -1.47
C PRO A 169 -13.09 -8.24 -0.99
N PHE A 170 -12.86 -7.32 -1.93
CA PHE A 170 -12.40 -5.94 -1.68
C PHE A 170 -13.15 -5.26 -0.52
N GLY A 171 -14.48 -5.41 -0.45
CA GLY A 171 -15.29 -4.77 0.58
C GLY A 171 -14.93 -5.18 2.00
N GLU A 172 -14.53 -6.44 2.22
CA GLU A 172 -14.11 -6.91 3.54
C GLU A 172 -12.72 -6.39 3.93
N VAL A 173 -11.80 -6.35 2.96
CA VAL A 173 -10.46 -5.77 3.14
C VAL A 173 -10.55 -4.27 3.44
N ASP A 174 -11.36 -3.51 2.68
CA ASP A 174 -11.56 -2.08 2.91
C ASP A 174 -12.14 -1.81 4.31
N LEU A 175 -13.17 -2.55 4.72
CA LEU A 175 -13.75 -2.38 6.05
C LEU A 175 -12.76 -2.71 7.16
N GLU A 176 -11.94 -3.75 6.99
CA GLU A 176 -10.91 -4.09 7.98
C GLU A 176 -9.85 -3.00 8.12
N LEU A 177 -9.28 -2.52 7.01
CA LEU A 177 -8.26 -1.47 7.04
C LEU A 177 -8.81 -0.15 7.58
N ARG A 178 -10.08 0.19 7.29
CA ARG A 178 -10.76 1.35 7.90
C ARG A 178 -10.93 1.21 9.40
N ARG A 179 -11.30 0.03 9.91
CA ARG A 179 -11.39 -0.23 11.36
C ARG A 179 -10.02 -0.05 12.04
N GLN A 180 -8.94 -0.31 11.32
CA GLN A 180 -7.58 -0.06 11.80
C GLN A 180 -7.12 1.39 11.65
N GLY A 181 -7.95 2.32 11.16
CA GLY A 181 -7.63 3.74 11.05
C GLY A 181 -6.90 4.14 9.77
N PHE A 182 -7.02 3.34 8.70
CA PHE A 182 -6.52 3.69 7.38
C PHE A 182 -7.63 4.21 6.47
N VAL A 183 -7.25 5.01 5.47
CA VAL A 183 -8.14 5.50 4.41
C VAL A 183 -7.54 5.18 3.03
N PRO A 184 -8.36 4.84 2.02
CA PRO A 184 -7.86 4.68 0.66
C PRO A 184 -7.20 5.96 0.16
N HIS A 185 -6.05 5.83 -0.48
CA HIS A 185 -5.26 6.95 -0.98
C HIS A 185 -5.20 7.00 -2.51
N CYS A 186 -4.71 5.92 -3.13
CA CYS A 186 -4.56 5.85 -4.58
C CYS A 186 -4.53 4.39 -5.07
N ILE A 187 -4.69 4.22 -6.38
CA ILE A 187 -4.41 2.99 -7.12
C ILE A 187 -3.09 3.28 -7.86
N PRO A 188 -1.97 2.63 -7.49
CA PRO A 188 -0.65 2.97 -8.03
C PRO A 188 -0.44 2.44 -9.46
N GLY A 189 -1.20 1.42 -9.86
CA GLY A 189 -1.20 0.83 -11.20
C GLY A 189 -2.55 0.94 -11.89
N ASP A 190 -2.81 -0.01 -12.79
CA ASP A 190 -4.11 -0.13 -13.44
C ASP A 190 -5.04 -1.07 -12.67
N VAL A 191 -6.35 -0.88 -12.84
CA VAL A 191 -7.33 -1.91 -12.45
C VAL A 191 -7.21 -3.06 -13.43
N LYS A 192 -6.79 -4.24 -12.94
CA LYS A 192 -6.64 -5.42 -13.79
C LYS A 192 -8.01 -5.85 -14.26
N LYS A 193 -8.14 -5.97 -15.58
CA LYS A 193 -9.34 -6.45 -16.23
C LYS A 193 -9.05 -7.80 -16.87
N TRP A 194 -10.08 -8.61 -16.99
CA TRP A 194 -9.99 -9.91 -17.65
C TRP A 194 -11.16 -10.14 -18.61
N VAL A 195 -10.98 -11.12 -19.50
CA VAL A 195 -12.03 -11.58 -20.41
C VAL A 195 -12.91 -12.62 -19.71
N ILE A 196 -14.24 -12.47 -19.83
CA ILE A 196 -15.19 -13.47 -19.34
C ILE A 196 -15.41 -14.53 -20.44
N GLY A 197 -15.23 -15.80 -20.07
CA GLY A 197 -15.42 -16.98 -20.90
C GLY A 197 -14.52 -17.00 -22.13
N ASP A 198 -15.03 -17.62 -23.19
CA ASP A 198 -14.30 -17.80 -24.46
C ASP A 198 -14.38 -16.58 -25.39
N PHE A 199 -14.78 -15.40 -24.88
CA PHE A 199 -14.97 -14.23 -25.72
C PHE A 199 -13.63 -13.59 -26.12
N ALA A 200 -13.03 -14.04 -27.21
CA ALA A 200 -11.85 -13.40 -27.80
C ALA A 200 -12.22 -12.75 -29.15
N VAL A 201 -11.99 -11.43 -29.26
CA VAL A 201 -11.97 -10.74 -30.57
C VAL A 201 -10.53 -10.33 -30.86
N GLY A 202 -9.83 -11.15 -31.64
CA GLY A 202 -8.42 -10.95 -31.94
C GLY A 202 -7.52 -11.50 -30.85
N ASP A 203 -6.85 -10.62 -30.11
CA ASP A 203 -5.90 -11.01 -29.06
C ASP A 203 -6.64 -11.52 -27.80
N PRO A 204 -6.51 -12.81 -27.41
CA PRO A 204 -7.17 -13.36 -26.22
C PRO A 204 -6.61 -12.82 -24.90
N PHE A 205 -5.45 -12.13 -24.93
CA PHE A 205 -4.84 -11.48 -23.78
C PHE A 205 -5.33 -10.04 -23.58
N ARG A 206 -6.10 -9.48 -24.51
CA ARG A 206 -6.60 -8.11 -24.40
C ARG A 206 -7.90 -8.11 -23.58
N PRO A 207 -7.89 -7.61 -22.33
CA PRO A 207 -9.11 -7.57 -21.55
C PRO A 207 -10.10 -6.53 -22.08
N LEU A 208 -11.38 -6.76 -21.79
CA LEU A 208 -12.47 -5.87 -22.17
C LEU A 208 -12.91 -5.00 -20.99
N ASN A 209 -14.02 -5.36 -20.34
CA ASN A 209 -14.67 -4.52 -19.34
C ASN A 209 -14.71 -5.11 -17.93
N GLN A 210 -14.54 -6.42 -17.76
CA GLN A 210 -14.67 -7.05 -16.45
C GLN A 210 -13.43 -6.75 -15.60
N ILE A 211 -13.63 -6.06 -14.48
CA ILE A 211 -12.59 -5.84 -13.47
C ILE A 211 -12.41 -7.13 -12.66
N LEU A 212 -11.17 -7.42 -12.26
CA LEU A 212 -10.83 -8.61 -11.50
C LEU A 212 -10.21 -8.23 -10.16
N GLU A 213 -9.10 -7.50 -10.20
CA GLU A 213 -8.31 -7.14 -9.02
C GLU A 213 -7.53 -5.85 -9.28
N THR A 214 -6.97 -5.26 -8.22
CA THR A 214 -6.07 -4.11 -8.34
C THR A 214 -5.22 -3.96 -7.08
N ASP A 215 -4.02 -3.39 -7.24
CA ASP A 215 -3.31 -2.80 -6.12
C ASP A 215 -4.03 -1.54 -5.61
N ILE A 216 -4.13 -1.41 -4.30
CA ILE A 216 -4.62 -0.18 -3.66
C ILE A 216 -3.69 0.21 -2.51
N VAL A 217 -3.42 1.51 -2.42
CA VAL A 217 -2.66 2.11 -1.33
C VAL A 217 -3.63 2.71 -0.34
N TYR A 218 -3.51 2.27 0.90
CA TYR A 218 -4.11 2.88 2.07
C TYR A 218 -3.05 3.67 2.83
N VAL A 219 -3.46 4.78 3.44
CA VAL A 219 -2.60 5.58 4.32
C VAL A 219 -3.30 5.81 5.64
N ARG A 220 -2.53 6.02 6.71
CA ARG A 220 -3.07 6.42 8.01
C ARG A 220 -3.91 7.69 7.85
N ASP A 221 -5.06 7.76 8.52
CA ASP A 221 -6.05 8.82 8.29
C ASP A 221 -5.45 10.24 8.42
N PHE A 222 -5.16 10.84 7.27
CA PHE A 222 -4.63 12.20 7.20
C PHE A 222 -5.73 13.25 7.37
N VAL A 223 -7.01 12.89 7.41
CA VAL A 223 -8.12 13.79 7.71
C VAL A 223 -8.13 14.13 9.21
N HIS A 224 -7.90 13.13 10.06
CA HIS A 224 -7.80 13.25 11.52
C HIS A 224 -6.40 12.84 12.03
N PRO A 225 -5.37 13.67 11.81
CA PRO A 225 -3.97 13.29 12.02
C PRO A 225 -3.53 13.25 13.50
N ASP A 226 -4.42 13.56 14.44
CA ASP A 226 -4.07 13.70 15.87
C ASP A 226 -3.56 12.39 16.49
N GLY A 227 -3.94 11.24 15.92
CA GLY A 227 -3.44 9.93 16.32
C GLY A 227 -2.06 9.56 15.78
N MET A 228 -1.47 10.35 14.86
CA MET A 228 -0.13 10.10 14.33
C MET A 228 0.93 10.86 15.12
N THR A 229 2.01 10.16 15.46
CA THR A 229 3.23 10.78 15.98
C THR A 229 3.94 11.62 14.92
N ASP A 230 4.87 12.47 15.36
CA ASP A 230 5.69 13.26 14.42
C ASP A 230 6.59 12.37 13.56
N GLU A 231 7.10 11.26 14.12
CA GLU A 231 7.87 10.30 13.33
C GLU A 231 6.99 9.65 12.26
N GLN A 232 5.77 9.21 12.59
CA GLN A 232 4.83 8.68 11.61
C GLN A 232 4.50 9.69 10.50
N LEU A 233 4.30 10.97 10.83
CA LEU A 233 4.09 12.00 9.80
C LEU A 233 5.32 12.19 8.90
N LYS A 234 6.54 12.10 9.45
CA LYS A 234 7.77 12.14 8.65
C LYS A 234 7.86 10.93 7.72
N GLN A 235 7.59 9.72 8.22
CA GLN A 235 7.61 8.49 7.42
C GLN A 235 6.53 8.50 6.34
N LEU A 236 5.32 8.98 6.65
CA LEU A 236 4.25 9.13 5.67
C LEU A 236 4.64 10.10 4.56
N ALA A 237 5.28 11.21 4.90
CA ALA A 237 5.77 12.18 3.93
C ALA A 237 6.87 11.60 3.01
N MET A 238 7.76 10.78 3.57
CA MET A 238 8.79 10.07 2.81
C MET A 238 8.15 9.08 1.83
N ILE A 239 7.26 8.20 2.31
CA ILE A 239 6.58 7.19 1.50
C ILE A 239 5.72 7.85 0.40
N ALA A 240 4.91 8.86 0.75
CA ALA A 240 4.08 9.57 -0.22
C ALA A 240 4.92 10.22 -1.33
N HIS A 241 6.09 10.78 -1.00
CA HIS A 241 6.98 11.40 -1.98
C HIS A 241 7.67 10.39 -2.89
N TYR A 242 8.32 9.39 -2.30
CA TYR A 242 9.23 8.50 -3.02
C TYR A 242 8.53 7.29 -3.66
N CYS A 243 7.53 6.71 -2.99
CA CYS A 243 6.86 5.50 -3.46
C CYS A 243 5.69 5.81 -4.39
N TYR A 244 4.91 6.85 -4.08
CA TYR A 244 3.61 7.09 -4.72
C TYR A 244 3.50 8.42 -5.46
N GLY A 245 4.53 9.27 -5.42
CA GLY A 245 4.50 10.58 -6.08
C GLY A 245 3.38 11.51 -5.59
N SER A 246 2.78 11.23 -4.43
CA SER A 246 1.76 12.08 -3.80
C SER A 246 2.42 13.25 -3.08
N PHE A 247 2.89 14.20 -3.90
CA PHE A 247 3.55 15.42 -3.41
C PHE A 247 2.62 16.28 -2.57
N ASP A 248 1.32 16.21 -2.79
CA ASP A 248 0.29 16.91 -2.03
C ASP A 248 0.10 16.33 -0.62
N LEU A 249 0.06 15.00 -0.47
CA LEU A 249 0.03 14.34 0.83
C LEU A 249 1.33 14.59 1.60
N ALA A 250 2.47 14.48 0.93
CA ALA A 250 3.76 14.79 1.55
C ALA A 250 3.83 16.26 2.02
N LEU A 251 3.35 17.22 1.24
CA LEU A 251 3.26 18.62 1.66
C LEU A 251 2.31 18.81 2.85
N ARG A 252 1.18 18.10 2.88
CA ARG A 252 0.25 18.12 4.02
C ARG A 252 0.97 17.67 5.29
N CYS A 253 1.72 16.58 5.24
CA CYS A 253 2.49 16.07 6.38
C CYS A 253 3.54 17.09 6.83
N VAL A 254 4.30 17.68 5.91
CA VAL A 254 5.30 18.71 6.24
C VAL A 254 4.66 19.92 6.94
N ARG A 255 3.47 20.36 6.50
CA ARG A 255 2.74 21.46 7.15
C ARG A 255 2.27 21.09 8.56
N LEU A 256 1.72 19.90 8.74
CA LEU A 256 1.32 19.41 10.06
C LEU A 256 2.52 19.36 11.01
N LEU A 257 3.68 18.89 10.54
CA LEU A 257 4.91 18.88 11.32
C LEU A 257 5.41 20.29 11.66
N GLU A 258 5.30 21.24 10.72
CA GLU A 258 5.68 22.64 10.95
C GLU A 258 4.74 23.29 11.98
N ASP A 259 3.44 23.05 11.89
CA ASP A 259 2.43 23.51 12.86
C ASP A 259 2.64 22.92 14.26
N ARG A 260 3.19 21.70 14.34
CA ARG A 260 3.59 21.03 15.59
C ARG A 260 4.97 21.44 16.10
N HIS A 261 5.70 22.29 15.38
CA HIS A 261 7.09 22.63 15.67
C HIS A 261 8.06 21.43 15.67
N ALA A 262 7.70 20.35 14.96
CA ALA A 262 8.50 19.13 14.84
C ALA A 262 9.54 19.20 13.71
N VAL A 263 9.46 20.22 12.85
CA VAL A 263 10.44 20.59 11.82
C VAL A 263 10.60 22.12 11.80
N ASP A 264 11.68 22.61 11.19
CA ASP A 264 11.98 24.05 11.14
C ASP A 264 10.86 24.85 10.47
N ALA A 265 10.65 26.07 10.94
CA ALA A 265 9.81 27.04 10.24
C ALA A 265 10.33 27.28 8.80
N GLY A 266 9.42 27.31 7.83
CA GLY A 266 9.71 27.37 6.40
C GLY A 266 9.92 26.02 5.72
N SER A 267 9.83 24.89 6.45
CA SER A 267 9.97 23.54 5.89
C SER A 267 8.99 23.25 4.76
N SER A 268 7.73 23.67 4.88
CA SER A 268 6.73 23.51 3.81
C SER A 268 7.11 24.30 2.55
N ARG A 269 7.71 25.49 2.69
CA ARG A 269 8.21 26.30 1.56
C ARG A 269 9.43 25.65 0.91
N ARG A 270 10.38 25.14 1.71
CA ARG A 270 11.55 24.39 1.21
C ARG A 270 11.11 23.15 0.43
N TYR A 271 10.11 22.43 0.93
CA TYR A 271 9.56 21.25 0.25
C TYR A 271 8.91 21.62 -1.09
N LEU A 272 8.12 22.69 -1.14
CA LEU A 272 7.57 23.18 -2.42
C LEU A 272 8.66 23.55 -3.43
N GLN A 273 9.77 24.13 -2.98
CA GLN A 273 10.92 24.44 -3.86
C GLN A 273 11.60 23.17 -4.37
N LEU A 274 11.72 22.12 -3.53
CA LEU A 274 12.22 20.81 -3.94
C LEU A 274 11.35 20.22 -5.06
N CYS A 275 10.03 20.16 -4.88
CA CYS A 275 9.12 19.64 -5.90
C CYS A 275 9.23 20.36 -7.24
N LYS A 276 9.46 21.68 -7.24
CA LYS A 276 9.64 22.48 -8.48
C LYS A 276 10.90 22.11 -9.27
N ARG A 277 11.94 21.61 -8.60
CA ARG A 277 13.21 21.19 -9.22
C ARG A 277 13.13 19.77 -9.74
N THR A 278 12.47 18.89 -8.99
CA THR A 278 12.39 17.45 -9.29
C THR A 278 11.28 17.13 -10.29
N VAL A 279 10.17 17.88 -10.26
CA VAL A 279 8.98 17.62 -11.06
C VAL A 279 8.80 18.78 -12.03
N GLY A 280 8.86 18.53 -13.34
CA GLY A 280 8.59 19.51 -14.40
C GLY A 280 7.12 19.99 -14.47
N TYR A 281 6.45 20.24 -13.34
CA TYR A 281 5.02 20.46 -13.24
C TYR A 281 4.64 21.95 -13.16
N LYS A 282 4.21 22.52 -14.30
CA LYS A 282 3.56 23.85 -14.37
C LYS A 282 2.17 23.89 -13.71
N ARG A 283 1.51 22.74 -13.49
CA ARG A 283 0.09 22.64 -13.05
C ARG A 283 -0.11 22.59 -11.52
N ALA A 284 0.82 21.99 -10.76
CA ALA A 284 0.73 21.86 -9.30
C ALA A 284 1.01 23.19 -8.56
N ILE A 285 1.88 24.03 -9.15
CA ILE A 285 2.23 25.36 -8.62
C ILE A 285 0.99 26.27 -8.59
N TRP A 286 0.09 26.14 -9.58
CA TRP A 286 -1.14 26.93 -9.64
C TRP A 286 -2.07 26.62 -8.45
N TRP A 287 -2.32 25.35 -8.13
CA TRP A 287 -3.18 25.01 -6.98
C TRP A 287 -2.52 25.23 -5.62
N ALA A 288 -1.22 24.98 -5.48
CA ALA A 288 -0.50 25.23 -4.22
C ALA A 288 -0.41 26.74 -3.88
N GLN A 289 -0.30 27.61 -4.89
CA GLN A 289 -0.32 29.06 -4.73
C GLN A 289 -1.73 29.60 -4.43
N TYR A 290 -2.78 29.03 -5.03
CA TYR A 290 -4.17 29.47 -4.81
C TYR A 290 -4.89 28.78 -3.62
N GLY A 291 -4.38 27.65 -3.11
CA GLY A 291 -4.91 26.97 -1.92
C GLY A 291 -4.81 27.82 -0.65
N ALA A 292 -3.77 28.65 -0.53
CA ALA A 292 -3.64 29.63 0.55
C ALA A 292 -4.76 30.71 0.52
N ALA A 293 -5.29 31.03 -0.67
CA ALA A 293 -6.42 31.94 -0.82
C ALA A 293 -7.76 31.28 -0.43
N ARG A 294 -7.95 29.98 -0.72
CA ARG A 294 -9.12 29.20 -0.28
C ARG A 294 -9.19 29.00 1.24
N LEU A 295 -8.04 28.86 1.91
CA LEU A 295 -7.98 28.78 3.37
C LEU A 295 -8.41 30.11 4.02
N LYS A 296 -7.98 31.25 3.46
CA LYS A 296 -8.46 32.59 3.87
C LYS A 296 -9.96 32.79 3.61
N TYR A 297 -10.51 32.23 2.53
CA TYR A 297 -11.94 32.27 2.25
C TYR A 297 -12.76 31.45 3.27
N ARG A 298 -12.31 30.23 3.62
CA ARG A 298 -12.95 29.38 4.64
C ARG A 298 -12.88 29.97 6.07
N LEU A 299 -11.79 30.68 6.39
CA LEU A 299 -11.66 31.39 7.66
C LEU A 299 -12.55 32.65 7.70
N ARG A 300 -12.73 33.36 6.57
CA ARG A 300 -13.67 34.49 6.46
C ARG A 300 -15.14 34.07 6.55
N THR A 301 -15.53 32.92 5.98
CA THR A 301 -16.91 32.43 6.09
C THR A 301 -17.24 31.84 7.46
N ARG A 302 -16.24 31.41 8.25
CA ARG A 302 -16.44 31.07 9.67
C ARG A 302 -16.48 32.29 10.60
N ALA A 303 -15.86 33.41 10.20
CA ALA A 303 -15.79 34.62 11.02
C ALA A 303 -17.01 35.56 10.88
N ASN A 304 -18.00 35.23 10.05
CA ASN A 304 -19.22 36.03 9.88
C ASN A 304 -20.50 35.20 10.13
N PRO A 305 -20.91 35.03 11.39
CA PRO A 305 -22.27 34.60 11.71
C PRO A 305 -23.17 35.83 11.92
N VAL A 306 -24.29 35.85 11.17
CA VAL A 306 -25.57 36.57 11.40
C VAL A 306 -25.76 37.99 10.80
N ALA A 307 -26.77 38.08 9.91
CA ALA A 307 -27.87 39.05 9.96
C ALA A 307 -29.12 38.30 9.44
N SER A 308 -29.82 37.58 10.33
CA SER A 308 -31.12 37.94 10.91
C SER A 308 -32.25 37.97 9.87
N ALA A 309 -33.08 36.93 9.92
CA ALA A 309 -34.41 36.91 9.37
C ALA A 309 -35.31 37.87 10.15
N ASP A 310 -35.98 38.78 9.45
CA ASP A 310 -37.19 39.46 9.91
C ASP A 310 -38.18 39.43 8.74
N GLY A 311 -39.30 38.73 8.93
CA GLY A 311 -40.48 38.83 8.08
C GLY A 311 -41.64 39.35 8.93
N PRO A 312 -42.45 40.32 8.46
CA PRO A 312 -43.62 40.73 9.19
C PRO A 312 -44.86 39.92 8.79
N THR A 313 -45.71 39.76 9.80
CA THR A 313 -47.08 39.22 9.88
C THR A 313 -48.01 39.56 8.73
#